data_AF-A0A0K1E9B8-F1
#
_entry.id   AF-A0A0K1E9B8-F1
#
_cell.length_a   1.000
_cell.length_b   1.000
_cell.length_c   1.000
_cell.angle_alpha   90.00
_cell.angle_beta   90.00
_cell.angle_gamma   90.00
#
_symmetry.space_group_name_H-M   'P 1'
#
loop_
_entity.id
_entity.type
_entity.pdbx_description
1 polymer ?
#
loop_
_entity_poly.entity_id
_entity_poly.type
_entity_poly.pdbx_seq_one_letter_code
_entity_poly.pdbx_strand_id
1 'polypeptide(L)'
;MANPSPSERFRASFARWARRVRRRRALGVVLSGAALGLAVGIGGAAAAWQTRHGALRPFAAAGGLLGAAAGAVLAHRRRWPDTSVALYLDGRLGSKETIATALELDADEGSEPARAVVVSQAEGVLGRATPREVRPRVWRTWHAAIPIAAGAIGYLSWIPLPPLPPEAAAPPGAEQVRLADVTSLERAIALGEANARDEAQRERLKKLAEDAKKLRDKLREGVEKREALADLSKLRDGITAERLSLGAGEERQGMESALGKLGDNPDLKDAAKALGDRDMTSLDEEMERLANKLEKEDRERAQQTLEEAEKAARGAGAQGVAKALEEQRKRLEALGKKSEKLKELAKALGEGLGEEGKQALKDLSQVGDPEDLQQLAESMEKALSGLSAEERKQLAENMKRQAEASPEGAPGEGPSPEEMQDLADQLATPEGIAQLKEQLRQMAQAPPPGSGEGERQKGLEGAQEGTGGLEGQLGGQAMPLPMAGASGQNGSQGGQQGSQGGTNGGGSSGGSGKDQGGATPGHSEGGGPGSHDGQTGKVTGGDLRARAKARMNKGVPMPGMVLGRTAGRPGESANVRGEGALGVVGPDEVGAIDRSEVPEEYREQVGRYFQPK
;
A
#
# COMPACT_ATOMS: atom_id res chain seq x y z
N MET A 1 -41.66 -77.28 7.48
CA MET A 1 -40.52 -76.67 8.21
C MET A 1 -40.45 -77.35 9.57
N ALA A 2 -39.28 -77.80 10.02
CA ALA A 2 -39.15 -78.39 11.35
C ALA A 2 -39.22 -77.29 12.43
N ASN A 3 -39.85 -77.57 13.57
CA ASN A 3 -39.82 -76.66 14.71
C ASN A 3 -38.40 -76.65 15.31
N PRO A 4 -37.80 -75.47 15.56
CA PRO A 4 -36.45 -75.40 16.11
C PRO A 4 -36.40 -76.02 17.50
N SER A 5 -35.32 -76.75 17.76
CA SER A 5 -35.05 -77.42 19.03
C SER A 5 -35.01 -76.42 20.19
N PRO A 6 -35.26 -76.86 21.44
CA PRO A 6 -35.13 -76.00 22.62
C PRO A 6 -33.76 -75.32 22.70
N SER A 7 -32.67 -76.02 22.34
CA SER A 7 -31.31 -75.49 22.29
C SER A 7 -31.15 -74.37 21.24
N GLU A 8 -31.69 -74.53 20.04
CA GLU A 8 -31.66 -73.47 19.01
C GLU A 8 -32.46 -72.23 19.46
N ARG A 9 -33.64 -72.43 20.06
CA ARG A 9 -34.47 -71.33 20.58
C ARG A 9 -33.81 -70.62 21.76
N PHE A 10 -33.16 -71.37 22.65
CA PHE A 10 -32.32 -70.82 23.72
C PHE A 10 -31.14 -70.04 23.15
N ARG A 11 -30.31 -70.62 22.28
CA ARG A 11 -29.17 -69.95 21.61
C ARG A 11 -29.59 -68.66 20.92
N ALA A 12 -30.68 -68.66 20.15
CA ALA A 12 -31.19 -67.47 19.46
C ALA A 12 -31.65 -66.38 20.45
N SER A 13 -32.39 -66.77 21.50
CA SER A 13 -32.87 -65.86 22.55
C SER A 13 -31.72 -65.28 23.36
N PHE A 14 -30.78 -66.12 23.79
CA PHE A 14 -29.58 -65.72 24.50
C PHE A 14 -28.70 -64.80 23.65
N ALA A 15 -28.39 -65.14 22.39
CA ALA A 15 -27.60 -64.30 21.50
C ALA A 15 -28.25 -62.93 21.21
N ARG A 16 -29.58 -62.84 21.20
CA ARG A 16 -30.33 -61.58 21.11
C ARG A 16 -30.13 -60.73 22.38
N TRP A 17 -30.27 -61.32 23.56
CA TRP A 17 -30.07 -60.63 24.84
C TRP A 17 -28.60 -60.26 25.08
N ALA A 18 -27.66 -61.16 24.80
CA ALA A 18 -26.24 -60.96 24.94
C ALA A 18 -25.72 -59.81 24.05
N ARG A 19 -26.16 -59.73 22.80
CA ARG A 19 -25.86 -58.58 21.92
C ARG A 19 -26.37 -57.26 22.52
N ARG A 20 -27.57 -57.24 23.11
CA ARG A 20 -28.16 -56.04 23.74
C ARG A 20 -27.41 -55.62 25.01
N VAL A 21 -27.05 -56.56 25.89
CA VAL A 21 -26.25 -56.31 27.10
C VAL A 21 -24.86 -55.81 26.72
N ARG A 22 -24.14 -56.51 25.83
CA ARG A 22 -22.80 -56.12 25.34
C ARG A 22 -22.79 -54.74 24.70
N ARG A 23 -23.73 -54.43 23.78
CA ARG A 23 -23.83 -53.10 23.14
C ARG A 23 -24.05 -51.98 24.16
N ARG A 24 -24.96 -52.17 25.13
CA ARG A 24 -25.21 -51.14 26.16
C ARG A 24 -24.05 -50.98 27.15
N ARG A 25 -23.36 -52.07 27.51
CA ARG A 25 -22.13 -52.01 28.31
C ARG A 25 -21.03 -51.25 27.58
N ALA A 26 -20.82 -51.56 26.29
CA ALA A 26 -19.85 -50.87 25.45
C ALA A 26 -20.16 -49.37 25.34
N LEU A 27 -21.42 -48.99 25.09
CA LEU A 27 -21.86 -47.59 25.09
C LEU A 27 -21.54 -46.86 26.40
N GLY A 28 -21.70 -47.53 27.56
CA GLY A 28 -21.30 -46.96 28.85
C GLY A 28 -19.79 -46.70 28.97
N VAL A 29 -18.95 -47.57 28.40
CA VAL A 29 -17.48 -47.40 28.36
C VAL A 29 -17.07 -46.32 27.35
N VAL A 30 -17.75 -46.23 26.20
CA VAL A 30 -17.56 -45.16 25.20
C VAL A 30 -17.88 -43.79 25.79
N LEU A 31 -19.03 -43.63 26.46
CA LEU A 31 -19.40 -42.39 27.15
C LEU A 31 -18.41 -42.04 28.27
N SER A 32 -17.90 -43.06 28.97
CA SER A 32 -16.85 -42.88 29.99
C SER A 32 -15.55 -42.36 29.37
N GLY A 33 -15.14 -42.91 28.24
CA GLY A 33 -13.98 -42.43 27.48
C GLY A 33 -14.18 -41.00 26.97
N ALA A 34 -15.36 -40.69 26.41
CA ALA A 34 -15.72 -39.36 25.93
C ALA A 34 -15.67 -38.31 27.06
N ALA A 35 -16.19 -38.64 28.24
CA ALA A 35 -16.15 -37.75 29.41
C ALA A 35 -14.72 -37.47 29.89
N LEU A 36 -13.84 -38.48 29.93
CA LEU A 36 -12.41 -38.29 30.24
C LEU A 36 -11.70 -37.45 29.16
N GLY A 37 -11.98 -37.74 27.89
CA GLY A 37 -11.40 -37.01 26.76
C GLY A 37 -11.80 -35.54 26.73
N LEU A 38 -13.05 -35.21 27.07
CA LEU A 38 -13.51 -33.82 27.23
C LEU A 38 -12.89 -33.14 28.45
N ALA A 39 -12.69 -33.85 29.56
CA ALA A 39 -12.02 -33.27 30.74
C ALA A 39 -10.55 -32.88 30.42
N VAL A 40 -9.82 -33.73 29.67
CA VAL A 40 -8.51 -33.38 29.12
C VAL A 40 -8.61 -32.23 28.11
N GLY A 41 -9.66 -32.21 27.29
CA GLY A 41 -9.99 -31.12 26.37
C GLY A 41 -10.15 -29.76 27.07
N ILE A 42 -10.84 -29.67 28.22
CA ILE A 42 -10.92 -28.42 29.00
C ILE A 42 -9.52 -27.94 29.39
N GLY A 43 -8.65 -28.84 29.88
CA GLY A 43 -7.27 -28.50 30.23
C GLY A 43 -6.48 -27.96 29.05
N GLY A 44 -6.60 -28.59 27.88
CA GLY A 44 -6.01 -28.12 26.62
C GLY A 44 -6.56 -26.76 26.17
N ALA A 45 -7.88 -26.54 26.26
CA ALA A 45 -8.53 -25.27 25.92
C ALA A 45 -8.08 -24.14 26.86
N ALA A 46 -7.98 -24.41 28.17
CA ALA A 46 -7.51 -23.45 29.16
C ALA A 46 -6.02 -23.10 28.94
N ALA A 47 -5.18 -24.09 28.67
CA ALA A 47 -3.77 -23.87 28.32
C ALA A 47 -3.62 -23.08 27.01
N ALA A 48 -4.40 -23.39 25.96
CA ALA A 48 -4.42 -22.63 24.71
C ALA A 48 -4.96 -21.20 24.91
N TRP A 49 -5.92 -20.99 25.82
CA TRP A 49 -6.40 -19.66 26.20
C TRP A 49 -5.30 -18.84 26.90
N GLN A 50 -4.62 -19.44 27.88
CA GLN A 50 -3.54 -18.82 28.66
C GLN A 50 -2.29 -18.52 27.81
N THR A 51 -1.93 -19.43 26.90
CA THR A 51 -0.77 -19.29 25.99
C THR A 51 -1.08 -18.54 24.69
N ARG A 52 -2.29 -17.98 24.55
CA ARG A 52 -2.74 -17.13 23.41
C ARG A 52 -2.96 -17.86 22.07
N HIS A 53 -2.93 -19.18 22.03
CA HIS A 53 -3.15 -19.96 20.81
C HIS A 53 -4.66 -20.06 20.47
N GLY A 54 -5.25 -18.93 20.04
CA GLY A 54 -6.68 -18.81 19.73
C GLY A 54 -7.20 -19.88 18.77
N ALA A 55 -6.47 -20.16 17.69
CA ALA A 55 -6.84 -21.14 16.67
C ALA A 55 -6.91 -22.60 17.19
N LEU A 56 -6.19 -22.94 18.27
CA LEU A 56 -6.16 -24.32 18.80
C LEU A 56 -7.32 -24.63 19.75
N ARG A 57 -8.02 -23.60 20.26
CA ARG A 57 -9.13 -23.75 21.22
C ARG A 57 -10.28 -24.65 20.73
N PRO A 58 -10.87 -24.47 19.53
CA PRO A 58 -11.97 -25.34 19.08
C PRO A 58 -11.54 -26.81 18.90
N PHE A 59 -10.27 -27.06 18.53
CA PHE A 59 -9.75 -28.42 18.39
C PHE A 59 -9.67 -29.18 19.71
N ALA A 60 -9.72 -28.51 20.87
CA ALA A 60 -9.80 -29.16 22.16
C ALA A 60 -11.07 -30.05 22.31
N ALA A 61 -12.16 -29.75 21.58
CA ALA A 61 -13.34 -30.60 21.53
C ALA A 61 -13.07 -31.98 20.90
N ALA A 62 -12.05 -32.11 20.03
CA ALA A 62 -11.64 -33.39 19.46
C ALA A 62 -11.14 -34.37 20.54
N GLY A 63 -10.69 -33.89 21.70
CA GLY A 63 -10.37 -34.73 22.86
C GLY A 63 -11.53 -35.63 23.26
N GLY A 64 -12.78 -35.16 23.16
CA GLY A 64 -13.98 -35.98 23.41
C GLY A 64 -14.17 -37.12 22.40
N LEU A 65 -13.86 -36.88 21.13
CA LEU A 65 -13.94 -37.89 20.07
C LEU A 65 -12.83 -38.94 20.22
N LEU A 66 -11.60 -38.51 20.49
CA LEU A 66 -10.47 -39.39 20.78
C LEU A 66 -10.73 -40.24 22.04
N GLY A 67 -11.28 -39.64 23.09
CA GLY A 67 -11.73 -40.35 24.29
C GLY A 67 -12.83 -41.38 24.00
N ALA A 68 -13.81 -41.04 23.17
CA ALA A 68 -14.87 -41.97 22.74
C ALA A 68 -14.30 -43.16 21.95
N ALA A 69 -13.35 -42.91 21.04
CA ALA A 69 -12.67 -43.94 20.26
C ALA A 69 -11.82 -44.87 21.15
N ALA A 70 -11.04 -44.32 22.07
CA ALA A 70 -10.30 -45.10 23.07
C ALA A 70 -11.24 -45.93 23.95
N GLY A 71 -12.39 -45.37 24.35
CA GLY A 71 -13.46 -46.08 25.05
C GLY A 71 -14.07 -47.22 24.23
N ALA A 72 -14.21 -47.06 22.91
CA ALA A 72 -14.70 -48.12 22.01
C ALA A 72 -13.68 -49.26 21.87
N VAL A 73 -12.39 -48.94 21.71
CA VAL A 73 -11.29 -49.92 21.69
C VAL A 73 -11.23 -50.67 23.02
N LEU A 74 -11.32 -49.98 24.15
CA LEU A 74 -11.33 -50.61 25.48
C LEU A 74 -12.58 -51.48 25.70
N ALA A 75 -13.74 -51.06 25.21
CA ALA A 75 -14.97 -51.84 25.25
C ALA A 75 -14.90 -53.11 24.39
N HIS A 76 -14.18 -53.06 23.26
CA HIS A 76 -13.92 -54.22 22.41
C HIS A 76 -12.95 -55.19 23.09
N ARG A 77 -11.80 -54.69 23.59
CA ARG A 77 -10.79 -55.51 24.31
C ARG A 77 -11.32 -56.09 25.63
N ARG A 78 -12.22 -55.40 26.32
CA ARG A 78 -12.89 -55.87 27.55
C ARG A 78 -14.34 -56.32 27.29
N ARG A 79 -14.60 -56.90 26.12
CA ARG A 79 -15.90 -57.52 25.79
C ARG A 79 -16.16 -58.66 26.77
N TRP A 80 -17.37 -58.68 27.35
CA TRP A 80 -17.79 -59.75 28.24
C TRP A 80 -17.93 -61.09 27.49
N PRO A 81 -17.34 -62.20 27.98
CA PRO A 81 -17.59 -63.54 27.46
C PRO A 81 -19.05 -63.94 27.76
N ASP A 82 -19.56 -64.96 27.08
CA ASP A 82 -20.97 -65.32 27.16
C ASP A 82 -21.35 -65.81 28.57
N THR A 83 -20.48 -66.51 29.29
CA THR A 83 -20.67 -66.88 30.72
C THR A 83 -20.91 -65.66 31.63
N SER A 84 -20.10 -64.59 31.50
CA SER A 84 -20.31 -63.36 32.28
C SER A 84 -21.60 -62.62 31.90
N VAL A 85 -22.06 -62.79 30.65
CA VAL A 85 -23.37 -62.28 30.24
C VAL A 85 -24.48 -63.12 30.86
N ALA A 86 -24.38 -64.45 30.85
CA ALA A 86 -25.36 -65.36 31.42
C ALA A 86 -25.55 -65.11 32.92
N LEU A 87 -24.47 -65.08 33.71
CA LEU A 87 -24.52 -64.73 35.13
C LEU A 87 -25.13 -63.33 35.39
N TYR A 88 -24.88 -62.35 34.51
CA TYR A 88 -25.53 -61.04 34.59
C TYR A 88 -27.03 -61.10 34.28
N LEU A 89 -27.47 -61.96 33.35
CA LEU A 89 -28.88 -62.19 33.07
C LEU A 89 -29.55 -62.89 34.26
N ASP A 90 -28.92 -63.91 34.84
CA ASP A 90 -29.44 -64.63 36.00
C ASP A 90 -29.61 -63.72 37.22
N GLY A 91 -28.60 -62.90 37.55
CA GLY A 91 -28.69 -61.91 38.62
C GLY A 91 -29.68 -60.78 38.36
N ARG A 92 -30.14 -60.58 37.12
CA ARG A 92 -31.15 -59.57 36.75
C ARG A 92 -32.57 -60.11 36.64
N LEU A 93 -32.72 -61.38 36.29
CA LEU A 93 -34.00 -62.07 36.12
C LEU A 93 -34.36 -62.96 37.31
N GLY A 94 -33.45 -63.11 38.28
CA GLY A 94 -33.67 -63.91 39.50
C GLY A 94 -33.62 -65.42 39.25
N SER A 95 -33.08 -65.87 38.11
CA SER A 95 -33.16 -67.26 37.65
C SER A 95 -32.13 -68.22 38.25
N LYS A 96 -31.44 -67.83 39.33
CA LYS A 96 -30.56 -68.73 40.12
C LYS A 96 -29.60 -69.57 39.25
N GLU A 97 -28.84 -68.88 38.40
CA GLU A 97 -27.81 -69.48 37.52
C GLU A 97 -28.36 -70.40 36.40
N THR A 98 -29.68 -70.56 36.25
CA THR A 98 -30.30 -71.41 35.21
C THR A 98 -29.83 -71.05 33.79
N ILE A 99 -29.58 -69.77 33.48
CA ILE A 99 -29.12 -69.34 32.16
C ILE A 99 -27.62 -69.64 31.96
N ALA A 100 -26.80 -69.48 33.00
CA ALA A 100 -25.39 -69.85 32.99
C ALA A 100 -25.20 -71.38 32.86
N THR A 101 -25.90 -72.17 33.68
CA THR A 101 -25.87 -73.64 33.59
C THR A 101 -26.39 -74.13 32.23
N ALA A 102 -27.46 -73.54 31.70
CA ALA A 102 -27.94 -73.87 30.35
C ALA A 102 -26.91 -73.56 29.26
N LEU A 103 -26.11 -72.49 29.40
CA LEU A 103 -25.05 -72.14 28.44
C LEU A 103 -23.86 -73.11 28.50
N GLU A 104 -23.46 -73.54 29.70
CA GLU A 104 -22.37 -74.49 29.89
C GLU A 104 -22.76 -75.90 29.42
N LEU A 105 -23.95 -76.39 29.81
CA LEU A 105 -24.49 -77.65 29.31
C LEU A 105 -24.75 -77.64 27.80
N ASP A 106 -24.96 -76.47 27.19
CA ASP A 106 -25.14 -76.33 25.74
C ASP A 106 -23.82 -76.35 24.95
N ALA A 107 -22.68 -76.16 25.62
CA ALA A 107 -21.34 -76.28 25.04
C ALA A 107 -20.77 -77.70 25.07
N ASP A 108 -21.27 -78.56 25.96
CA ASP A 108 -20.95 -79.99 25.99
C ASP A 108 -21.75 -80.75 24.88
N GLU A 109 -21.18 -81.81 24.31
CA GLU A 109 -21.84 -82.67 23.31
C GLU A 109 -22.50 -83.91 23.95
N GLY A 110 -22.31 -84.12 25.26
CA GLY A 110 -22.98 -85.18 26.01
C GLY A 110 -24.51 -85.15 25.93
N SER A 111 -25.12 -86.30 25.67
CA SER A 111 -26.56 -86.48 25.55
C SER A 111 -27.19 -86.89 26.89
N GLU A 112 -27.85 -85.96 27.57
CA GLU A 112 -28.73 -86.27 28.71
C GLU A 112 -30.10 -85.58 28.61
N PRO A 113 -31.20 -86.25 29.04
CA PRO A 113 -32.52 -85.62 29.12
C PRO A 113 -32.56 -84.48 30.15
N ALA A 114 -31.69 -84.49 31.17
CA ALA A 114 -31.57 -83.42 32.15
C ALA A 114 -31.19 -82.06 31.52
N ARG A 115 -30.29 -82.07 30.51
CA ARG A 115 -29.91 -80.87 29.74
C ARG A 115 -31.12 -80.24 29.05
N ALA A 116 -31.99 -81.04 28.45
CA ALA A 116 -33.18 -80.53 27.75
C ALA A 116 -34.13 -79.78 28.70
N VAL A 117 -34.28 -80.25 29.94
CA VAL A 117 -35.09 -79.57 30.98
C VAL A 117 -34.47 -78.21 31.32
N VAL A 118 -33.18 -78.15 31.67
CA VAL A 118 -32.49 -76.91 32.05
C VAL A 118 -32.52 -75.87 30.91
N VAL A 119 -32.25 -76.30 29.68
CA VAL A 119 -32.29 -75.45 28.48
C VAL A 119 -33.71 -74.91 28.22
N SER A 120 -34.75 -75.74 28.37
CA SER A 120 -36.15 -75.29 28.21
C SER A 120 -36.59 -74.30 29.29
N GLN A 121 -36.12 -74.47 30.53
CA GLN A 121 -36.37 -73.55 31.64
C GLN A 121 -35.68 -72.21 31.39
N ALA A 122 -34.42 -72.23 30.93
CA ALA A 122 -33.67 -71.03 30.55
C ALA A 122 -34.31 -70.29 29.36
N GLU A 123 -34.81 -71.01 28.34
CA GLU A 123 -35.62 -70.44 27.25
C GLU A 123 -36.86 -69.72 27.81
N GLY A 124 -37.60 -70.37 28.71
CA GLY A 124 -38.79 -69.82 29.34
C GLY A 124 -38.53 -68.53 30.12
N VAL A 125 -37.40 -68.45 30.85
CA VAL A 125 -36.95 -67.22 31.52
C VAL A 125 -36.60 -66.12 30.52
N LEU A 126 -35.78 -66.43 29.51
CA LEU A 126 -35.35 -65.47 28.47
C LEU A 126 -36.49 -65.01 27.54
N GLY A 127 -37.56 -65.80 27.42
CA GLY A 127 -38.76 -65.49 26.66
C GLY A 127 -39.69 -64.50 27.36
N ARG A 128 -39.77 -64.55 28.70
CA ARG A 128 -40.55 -63.60 29.52
C ARG A 128 -39.82 -62.28 29.80
N ALA A 129 -38.49 -62.29 29.76
CA ALA A 129 -37.65 -61.14 30.08
C ALA A 129 -37.95 -59.89 29.24
N THR A 130 -38.09 -58.72 29.89
CA THR A 130 -38.32 -57.44 29.20
C THR A 130 -37.03 -56.64 28.97
N PRO A 131 -37.00 -55.73 27.97
CA PRO A 131 -35.82 -54.89 27.74
C PRO A 131 -35.47 -53.88 28.84
N ARG A 132 -36.34 -53.70 29.85
CA ARG A 132 -36.11 -52.80 30.99
C ARG A 132 -35.37 -53.51 32.12
N GLU A 133 -35.78 -54.72 32.49
CA GLU A 133 -35.13 -55.52 33.56
C GLU A 133 -33.68 -55.85 33.22
N VAL A 134 -33.43 -56.21 31.95
CA VAL A 134 -32.14 -56.68 31.44
C VAL A 134 -31.19 -55.52 31.05
N ARG A 135 -31.58 -54.25 31.25
CA ARG A 135 -30.80 -53.08 30.79
C ARG A 135 -29.63 -52.76 31.74
N PRO A 136 -28.35 -52.91 31.34
CA PRO A 136 -27.26 -52.35 32.12
C PRO A 136 -27.33 -50.81 32.11
N ARG A 137 -26.99 -50.21 33.24
CA ARG A 137 -26.99 -48.75 33.44
C ARG A 137 -25.90 -48.09 32.60
N VAL A 138 -26.32 -47.48 31.49
CA VAL A 138 -25.44 -46.77 30.55
C VAL A 138 -24.97 -45.44 31.15
N TRP A 139 -25.88 -44.69 31.78
CA TRP A 139 -25.61 -43.36 32.33
C TRP A 139 -25.19 -43.43 33.80
N ARG A 140 -23.96 -42.98 34.08
CA ARG A 140 -23.43 -42.75 35.43
C ARG A 140 -23.48 -41.25 35.75
N THR A 141 -23.45 -40.88 37.02
CA THR A 141 -23.51 -39.47 37.46
C THR A 141 -22.49 -38.58 36.76
N TRP A 142 -21.24 -39.03 36.67
CA TRP A 142 -20.16 -38.31 35.99
C TRP A 142 -20.33 -38.17 34.47
N HIS A 143 -21.22 -38.91 33.80
CA HIS A 143 -21.53 -38.66 32.39
C HIS A 143 -22.31 -37.35 32.20
N ALA A 144 -22.92 -36.78 33.25
CA ALA A 144 -23.45 -35.43 33.23
C ALA A 144 -22.36 -34.35 33.04
N ALA A 145 -21.08 -34.68 33.26
CA ALA A 145 -19.97 -33.78 32.94
C ALA A 145 -19.76 -33.60 31.42
N ILE A 146 -20.28 -34.47 30.56
CA ILE A 146 -20.12 -34.37 29.08
C ILE A 146 -20.69 -33.04 28.54
N PRO A 147 -21.98 -32.70 28.72
CA PRO A 147 -22.51 -31.41 28.25
C PRO A 147 -21.89 -30.21 28.95
N ILE A 148 -21.54 -30.33 30.25
CA ILE A 148 -20.88 -29.26 31.01
C ILE A 148 -19.48 -28.97 30.43
N ALA A 149 -18.71 -30.02 30.12
CA ALA A 149 -17.38 -29.90 29.54
C ALA A 149 -17.40 -29.34 28.11
N ALA A 150 -18.35 -29.79 27.28
CA ALA A 150 -18.57 -29.23 25.95
C ALA A 150 -18.93 -27.73 26.02
N GLY A 151 -19.82 -27.35 26.95
CA GLY A 151 -20.15 -25.94 27.23
C GLY A 151 -18.95 -25.13 27.70
N ALA A 152 -18.11 -25.68 28.58
CA ALA A 152 -16.90 -25.02 29.06
C ALA A 152 -15.86 -24.79 27.95
N ILE A 153 -15.66 -25.75 27.04
CA ILE A 153 -14.78 -25.60 25.87
C ILE A 153 -15.34 -24.55 24.91
N GLY A 154 -16.66 -24.54 24.68
CA GLY A 154 -17.33 -23.51 23.87
C GLY A 154 -17.16 -22.10 24.47
N TYR A 155 -17.36 -21.97 25.77
CA TYR A 155 -17.17 -20.71 26.51
C TYR A 155 -15.71 -20.23 26.45
N LEU A 156 -14.73 -21.08 26.72
CA LEU A 156 -13.30 -20.75 26.60
C LEU A 156 -12.86 -20.40 25.16
N SER A 157 -13.56 -20.94 24.16
CA SER A 157 -13.33 -20.59 22.75
C SER A 157 -13.89 -19.19 22.41
N TRP A 158 -14.98 -18.78 23.05
CA TRP A 158 -15.65 -17.49 22.83
C TRP A 158 -15.05 -16.32 23.63
N ILE A 159 -14.55 -16.56 24.84
CA ILE A 159 -13.92 -15.51 25.67
C ILE A 159 -12.70 -14.91 24.93
N PRO A 160 -12.55 -13.57 24.88
CA PRO A 160 -11.37 -12.93 24.29
C PRO A 160 -10.05 -13.44 24.89
N LEU A 161 -8.98 -13.31 24.12
CA LEU A 161 -7.62 -13.56 24.61
C LEU A 161 -7.33 -12.63 25.81
N PRO A 162 -6.65 -13.11 26.86
CA PRO A 162 -6.21 -12.21 27.93
C PRO A 162 -5.33 -11.11 27.32
N PRO A 163 -5.40 -9.85 27.78
CA PRO A 163 -4.60 -8.76 27.24
C PRO A 163 -3.11 -9.14 27.28
N LEU A 164 -2.31 -8.69 26.31
CA LEU A 164 -0.86 -8.93 26.35
C LEU A 164 -0.34 -8.41 27.70
N PRO A 165 0.56 -9.14 28.40
CA PRO A 165 1.25 -8.53 29.52
C PRO A 165 1.92 -7.28 28.95
N PRO A 166 1.87 -6.12 29.63
CA PRO A 166 2.58 -4.95 29.16
C PRO A 166 4.04 -5.38 28.98
N GLU A 167 4.51 -5.30 27.74
CA GLU A 167 5.83 -5.79 27.36
C GLU A 167 6.83 -5.07 28.28
N ALA A 168 7.59 -5.85 29.05
CA ALA A 168 8.45 -5.28 30.09
C ALA A 168 9.43 -4.35 29.39
N ALA A 169 9.23 -3.04 29.56
CA ALA A 169 9.88 -2.03 28.74
C ALA A 169 11.38 -2.31 28.70
N ALA A 170 11.89 -2.64 27.50
CA ALA A 170 13.29 -2.93 27.31
C ALA A 170 14.10 -1.76 27.89
N PRO A 171 15.20 -2.02 28.64
CA PRO A 171 15.95 -0.98 29.30
C PRO A 171 16.33 0.09 28.26
N PRO A 172 15.98 1.38 28.49
CA PRO A 172 16.08 2.41 27.47
C PRO A 172 17.53 2.53 26.98
N GLY A 173 17.76 2.15 25.72
CA GLY A 173 19.07 2.09 25.09
C GLY A 173 19.33 0.80 24.28
N ALA A 174 18.75 -0.34 24.68
CA ALA A 174 19.07 -1.66 24.11
C ALA A 174 18.24 -2.05 22.86
N GLU A 175 17.80 -1.07 22.05
CA GLU A 175 17.06 -1.33 20.81
C GLU A 175 18.06 -1.76 19.72
N GLN A 176 18.21 -3.08 19.51
CA GLN A 176 19.04 -3.62 18.43
C GLN A 176 18.31 -3.48 17.10
N VAL A 177 18.97 -2.84 16.12
CA VAL A 177 18.45 -2.71 14.76
C VAL A 177 19.03 -3.83 13.91
N ARG A 178 18.16 -4.68 13.39
CA ARG A 178 18.47 -5.66 12.34
C ARG A 178 17.67 -5.32 11.09
N LEU A 179 18.39 -4.98 10.03
CA LEU A 179 17.81 -4.73 8.70
C LEU A 179 18.39 -5.77 7.75
N ALA A 180 17.56 -6.71 7.30
CA ALA A 180 17.99 -7.80 6.43
C ALA A 180 18.42 -7.27 5.04
N ASP A 181 17.63 -6.34 4.50
CA ASP A 181 17.88 -5.62 3.26
C ASP A 181 18.12 -4.13 3.53
N VAL A 182 19.24 -3.62 3.02
CA VAL A 182 19.63 -2.21 3.11
C VAL A 182 20.05 -1.71 1.72
N THR A 183 19.12 -1.80 0.77
CA THR A 183 19.29 -1.34 -0.63
C THR A 183 19.74 0.12 -0.73
N SER A 184 19.43 0.94 0.27
CA SER A 184 19.90 2.33 0.40
C SER A 184 21.42 2.46 0.58
N LEU A 185 22.11 1.47 1.15
CA LEU A 185 23.58 1.47 1.28
C LEU A 185 24.28 1.02 0.00
N GLU A 186 23.61 0.29 -0.91
CA GLU A 186 24.22 -0.21 -2.14
C GLU A 186 24.70 0.92 -3.06
N ARG A 187 23.95 2.04 -3.10
CA ARG A 187 24.36 3.26 -3.81
C ARG A 187 25.64 3.87 -3.23
N ALA A 188 25.82 3.83 -1.90
CA ALA A 188 27.04 4.31 -1.25
C ALA A 188 28.22 3.34 -1.44
N ILE A 189 27.95 2.04 -1.58
CA ILE A 189 28.94 1.02 -1.91
C ILE A 189 29.45 1.18 -3.35
N ALA A 190 28.55 1.48 -4.30
CA ALA A 190 28.90 1.71 -5.71
C ALA A 190 29.83 2.93 -5.94
N LEU A 191 29.88 3.89 -4.99
CA LEU A 191 30.80 5.03 -5.07
C LEU A 191 32.28 4.62 -5.20
N GLY A 192 32.67 3.46 -4.66
CA GLY A 192 34.04 2.96 -4.75
C GLY A 192 34.48 2.53 -6.15
N GLU A 193 33.52 2.34 -7.06
CA GLU A 193 33.73 1.95 -8.47
C GLU A 193 33.48 3.14 -9.43
N ALA A 194 33.04 4.29 -8.91
CA ALA A 194 32.79 5.49 -9.70
C ALA A 194 34.10 6.11 -10.24
N ASN A 195 34.01 6.77 -11.40
CA ASN A 195 35.13 7.49 -11.99
C ASN A 195 35.51 8.72 -11.14
N ALA A 196 36.61 8.59 -10.40
CA ALA A 196 37.23 9.69 -9.66
C ALA A 196 38.06 10.60 -10.59
N ARG A 197 38.12 11.90 -10.24
CA ARG A 197 38.91 12.93 -10.93
C ARG A 197 40.43 12.75 -10.73
N ASP A 198 40.82 12.30 -9.54
CA ASP A 198 42.21 12.05 -9.16
C ASP A 198 42.33 10.82 -8.23
N GLU A 199 43.54 10.32 -8.01
CA GLU A 199 43.75 9.12 -7.19
C GLU A 199 43.43 9.35 -5.70
N ALA A 200 43.59 10.58 -5.18
CA ALA A 200 43.25 10.89 -3.80
C ALA A 200 41.73 10.89 -3.56
N GLN A 201 40.94 11.36 -4.53
CA GLN A 201 39.49 11.19 -4.54
C GLN A 201 39.11 9.72 -4.70
N ARG A 202 39.80 8.96 -5.55
CA ARG A 202 39.57 7.50 -5.68
C ARG A 202 39.76 6.78 -4.35
N GLU A 203 40.79 7.12 -3.59
CA GLU A 203 41.00 6.60 -2.23
C GLU A 203 39.89 7.02 -1.26
N ARG A 204 39.46 8.29 -1.28
CA ARG A 204 38.34 8.77 -0.43
C ARG A 204 37.03 8.05 -0.76
N LEU A 205 36.69 7.88 -2.04
CA LEU A 205 35.49 7.17 -2.48
C LEU A 205 35.54 5.67 -2.13
N LYS A 206 36.67 4.99 -2.34
CA LYS A 206 36.90 3.61 -1.88
C LYS A 206 36.67 3.47 -0.37
N LYS A 207 37.19 4.41 0.43
CA LYS A 207 37.01 4.43 1.89
C LYS A 207 35.55 4.60 2.31
N LEU A 208 34.80 5.49 1.66
CA LEU A 208 33.36 5.64 1.91
C LEU A 208 32.58 4.36 1.55
N ALA A 209 32.92 3.71 0.44
CA ALA A 209 32.34 2.43 0.05
C ALA A 209 32.66 1.29 1.04
N GLU A 210 33.89 1.24 1.57
CA GLU A 210 34.25 0.29 2.63
C GLU A 210 33.48 0.53 3.93
N ASP A 211 33.36 1.78 4.37
CA ASP A 211 32.61 2.12 5.59
C ASP A 211 31.11 1.83 5.41
N ALA A 212 30.55 2.00 4.20
CA ALA A 212 29.20 1.56 3.85
C ALA A 212 29.04 0.02 3.88
N LYS A 213 30.01 -0.75 3.37
CA LYS A 213 30.02 -2.23 3.48
C LYS A 213 30.04 -2.67 4.95
N LYS A 214 30.94 -2.11 5.77
CA LYS A 214 31.05 -2.40 7.21
C LYS A 214 29.74 -2.11 7.95
N LEU A 215 29.09 -0.97 7.68
CA LEU A 215 27.79 -0.62 8.28
C LEU A 215 26.68 -1.60 7.88
N ARG A 216 26.61 -1.99 6.60
CA ARG A 216 25.64 -3.00 6.13
C ARG A 216 25.83 -4.34 6.87
N ASP A 217 27.07 -4.77 7.03
CA ASP A 217 27.37 -6.07 7.64
C ASP A 217 27.09 -6.03 9.16
N LYS A 218 27.42 -4.94 9.87
CA LYS A 218 26.97 -4.68 11.26
C LYS A 218 25.44 -4.72 11.40
N LEU A 219 24.70 -4.11 10.48
CA LEU A 219 23.22 -4.08 10.49
C LEU A 219 22.58 -5.45 10.24
N ARG A 220 23.31 -6.38 9.61
CA ARG A 220 22.88 -7.78 9.44
C ARG A 220 23.12 -8.61 10.70
N GLU A 221 24.24 -8.42 11.38
CA GLU A 221 24.55 -9.09 12.65
C GLU A 221 23.62 -8.59 13.80
N GLY A 222 23.29 -7.30 13.77
CA GLY A 222 22.41 -6.63 14.72
C GLY A 222 23.22 -5.79 15.70
N VAL A 223 23.12 -4.48 15.54
CA VAL A 223 23.89 -3.47 16.27
C VAL A 223 22.93 -2.56 17.06
N GLU A 224 23.39 -1.94 18.15
CA GLU A 224 22.59 -0.96 18.87
C GLU A 224 22.21 0.23 17.96
N LYS A 225 20.95 0.65 18.01
CA LYS A 225 20.41 1.79 17.24
C LYS A 225 21.29 3.04 17.31
N ARG A 226 21.90 3.30 18.47
CA ARG A 226 22.79 4.45 18.69
C ARG A 226 24.08 4.36 17.87
N GLU A 227 24.71 3.19 17.80
CA GLU A 227 25.92 2.99 17.01
C GLU A 227 25.60 2.98 15.51
N ALA A 228 24.51 2.32 15.10
CA ALA A 228 24.03 2.35 13.73
C ALA A 228 23.79 3.78 13.21
N LEU A 229 23.16 4.63 14.02
CA LEU A 229 22.91 6.04 13.67
C LEU A 229 24.21 6.86 13.61
N ALA A 230 25.18 6.59 14.47
CA ALA A 230 26.47 7.30 14.49
C ALA A 230 27.35 6.95 13.27
N ASP A 231 27.40 5.66 12.90
CA ASP A 231 28.10 5.21 11.69
C ASP A 231 27.40 5.74 10.43
N LEU A 232 26.06 5.76 10.40
CA LEU A 232 25.28 6.34 9.30
C LEU A 232 25.51 7.85 9.16
N SER A 233 25.52 8.62 10.26
CA SER A 233 25.81 10.06 10.19
C SER A 233 27.22 10.31 9.67
N LYS A 234 28.21 9.54 10.14
CA LYS A 234 29.60 9.66 9.68
C LYS A 234 29.73 9.36 8.18
N LEU A 235 29.04 8.34 7.67
CA LEU A 235 29.00 8.03 6.24
C LEU A 235 28.36 9.16 5.43
N ARG A 236 27.21 9.69 5.87
CA ARG A 236 26.51 10.82 5.22
C ARG A 236 27.37 12.07 5.18
N ASP A 237 28.03 12.40 6.29
CA ASP A 237 28.84 13.61 6.39
C ASP A 237 30.11 13.48 5.51
N GLY A 238 30.68 12.28 5.39
CA GLY A 238 31.76 11.99 4.43
C GLY A 238 31.34 12.12 2.96
N ILE A 239 30.17 11.60 2.59
CA ILE A 239 29.59 11.79 1.23
C ILE A 239 29.33 13.28 0.96
N THR A 240 28.85 14.02 1.97
CA THR A 240 28.56 15.45 1.85
C THR A 240 29.84 16.26 1.68
N ALA A 241 30.91 15.93 2.43
CA ALA A 241 32.22 16.55 2.28
C ALA A 241 32.79 16.34 0.86
N GLU A 242 32.64 15.16 0.27
CA GLU A 242 33.13 14.90 -1.09
C GLU A 242 32.23 15.54 -2.17
N ARG A 243 30.91 15.66 -1.94
CA ARG A 243 30.03 16.48 -2.81
C ARG A 243 30.42 17.97 -2.78
N LEU A 244 30.86 18.47 -1.62
CA LEU A 244 31.38 19.84 -1.48
C LEU A 244 32.77 20.00 -2.08
N SER A 245 33.64 18.98 -2.03
CA SER A 245 34.95 19.01 -2.71
C SER A 245 34.80 19.07 -4.23
N LEU A 246 33.84 18.33 -4.80
CA LEU A 246 33.36 18.47 -6.19
C LEU A 246 32.71 19.83 -6.52
N GLY A 247 32.59 20.74 -5.55
CA GLY A 247 32.12 22.11 -5.72
C GLY A 247 33.13 23.19 -5.34
N ALA A 248 34.36 22.83 -4.97
CA ALA A 248 35.37 23.75 -4.45
C ALA A 248 36.59 23.82 -5.39
N GLY A 249 36.68 24.89 -6.19
CA GLY A 249 37.84 25.17 -7.05
C GLY A 249 37.46 25.76 -8.41
N GLU A 250 38.36 25.62 -9.38
CA GLU A 250 38.25 26.09 -10.77
C GLU A 250 36.91 25.71 -11.43
N GLU A 251 36.40 24.51 -11.14
CA GLU A 251 35.13 24.02 -11.70
C GLU A 251 33.91 24.86 -11.27
N ARG A 252 33.95 25.43 -10.07
CA ARG A 252 32.95 26.41 -9.62
C ARG A 252 33.12 27.75 -10.33
N GLN A 253 34.36 28.23 -10.49
CA GLN A 253 34.63 29.48 -11.18
C GLN A 253 34.21 29.43 -12.66
N GLY A 254 34.44 28.29 -13.34
CA GLY A 254 33.97 28.09 -14.71
C GLY A 254 32.46 27.83 -14.84
N MET A 255 31.83 27.23 -13.83
CA MET A 255 30.37 27.19 -13.74
C MET A 255 29.78 28.60 -13.55
N GLU A 256 30.29 29.40 -12.61
CA GLU A 256 29.89 30.80 -12.41
C GLU A 256 30.14 31.66 -13.66
N SER A 257 31.23 31.41 -14.39
CA SER A 257 31.52 32.09 -15.68
C SER A 257 30.55 31.68 -16.80
N ALA A 258 30.19 30.40 -16.89
CA ALA A 258 29.16 29.92 -17.83
C ALA A 258 27.77 30.48 -17.48
N LEU A 259 27.41 30.52 -16.19
CA LEU A 259 26.15 31.08 -15.71
C LEU A 259 26.00 32.57 -16.02
N GLY A 260 27.09 33.35 -15.87
CA GLY A 260 27.11 34.75 -16.31
C GLY A 260 26.78 34.86 -17.80
N LYS A 261 27.44 34.04 -18.63
CA LYS A 261 27.21 34.03 -20.09
C LYS A 261 25.83 33.56 -20.52
N LEU A 262 25.25 32.54 -19.89
CA LEU A 262 23.88 32.13 -20.18
C LEU A 262 22.86 33.17 -19.69
N GLY A 263 23.13 33.84 -18.57
CA GLY A 263 22.29 34.90 -18.01
C GLY A 263 22.25 36.20 -18.83
N ASP A 264 23.26 36.45 -19.67
CA ASP A 264 23.29 37.57 -20.63
C ASP A 264 22.17 37.45 -21.68
N ASN A 265 21.72 36.23 -21.99
CA ASN A 265 20.64 35.97 -22.94
C ASN A 265 19.31 35.75 -22.19
N PRO A 266 18.25 36.55 -22.45
CA PRO A 266 16.98 36.45 -21.72
C PRO A 266 16.28 35.10 -21.88
N ASP A 267 16.47 34.43 -23.02
CA ASP A 267 15.81 33.17 -23.34
C ASP A 267 16.50 31.98 -22.65
N LEU A 268 17.78 32.11 -22.28
CA LEU A 268 18.56 31.07 -21.60
C LEU A 268 18.55 31.19 -20.07
N LYS A 269 17.68 32.02 -19.48
CA LYS A 269 17.62 32.22 -18.02
C LYS A 269 17.25 30.96 -17.23
N ASP A 270 16.27 30.20 -17.71
CA ASP A 270 15.83 28.97 -17.03
C ASP A 270 16.86 27.84 -17.22
N ALA A 271 17.49 27.77 -18.41
CA ALA A 271 18.65 26.92 -18.66
C ALA A 271 19.85 27.28 -17.75
N ALA A 272 20.15 28.57 -17.58
CA ALA A 272 21.17 29.04 -16.64
C ALA A 272 20.83 28.63 -15.20
N LYS A 273 19.57 28.78 -14.79
CA LYS A 273 19.11 28.34 -13.46
C LYS A 273 19.32 26.83 -13.26
N ALA A 274 18.89 26.00 -14.20
CA ALA A 274 19.08 24.54 -14.16
C ALA A 274 20.57 24.15 -14.06
N LEU A 275 21.44 24.80 -14.84
CA LEU A 275 22.90 24.62 -14.74
C LEU A 275 23.44 25.02 -13.36
N GLY A 276 22.90 26.08 -12.75
CA GLY A 276 23.30 26.57 -11.43
C GLY A 276 22.89 25.63 -10.30
N ASP A 277 21.69 25.05 -10.41
CA ASP A 277 21.20 23.98 -9.53
C ASP A 277 21.90 22.63 -9.77
N ARG A 278 22.73 22.55 -10.82
CA ARG A 278 23.45 21.35 -11.31
C ARG A 278 22.53 20.22 -11.78
N ASP A 279 21.34 20.57 -12.23
CA ASP A 279 20.38 19.64 -12.78
C ASP A 279 20.48 19.62 -14.32
N MET A 280 21.23 18.64 -14.82
CA MET A 280 21.41 18.46 -16.26
C MET A 280 20.13 17.97 -16.95
N THR A 281 19.19 17.35 -16.23
CA THR A 281 17.91 16.90 -16.81
C THR A 281 17.01 18.10 -17.04
N SER A 282 16.87 18.98 -16.03
CA SER A 282 16.15 20.24 -16.19
C SER A 282 16.81 21.15 -17.25
N LEU A 283 18.13 21.09 -17.41
CA LEU A 283 18.84 21.80 -18.48
C LEU A 283 18.42 21.26 -19.86
N ASP A 284 18.46 19.94 -20.06
CA ASP A 284 18.01 19.29 -21.31
C ASP A 284 16.57 19.70 -21.68
N GLU A 285 15.65 19.66 -20.72
CA GLU A 285 14.23 20.02 -20.91
C GLU A 285 14.06 21.48 -21.35
N GLU A 286 14.78 22.43 -20.72
CA GLU A 286 14.71 23.83 -21.15
C GLU A 286 15.35 24.07 -22.51
N MET A 287 16.44 23.35 -22.84
CA MET A 287 17.04 23.42 -24.19
C MET A 287 16.09 22.91 -25.28
N GLU A 288 15.30 21.87 -24.99
CA GLU A 288 14.26 21.35 -25.88
C GLU A 288 13.07 22.32 -26.02
N ARG A 289 12.59 22.88 -24.90
CA ARG A 289 11.56 23.93 -24.91
C ARG A 289 11.98 25.14 -25.74
N LEU A 290 13.25 25.54 -25.66
CA LEU A 290 13.82 26.60 -26.48
C LEU A 290 13.89 26.22 -27.96
N ALA A 291 14.31 25.00 -28.29
CA ALA A 291 14.37 24.54 -29.69
C ALA A 291 13.00 24.59 -30.42
N ASN A 292 11.91 24.39 -29.66
CA ASN A 292 10.54 24.39 -30.18
C ASN A 292 9.90 25.79 -30.17
N LYS A 293 10.22 26.65 -29.19
CA LYS A 293 9.66 28.02 -29.08
C LYS A 293 10.35 29.05 -29.97
N LEU A 294 11.66 28.99 -30.08
CA LEU A 294 12.49 30.04 -30.66
C LEU A 294 12.46 30.06 -32.20
N GLU A 295 12.51 31.26 -32.80
CA GLU A 295 12.67 31.39 -34.25
C GLU A 295 14.11 31.04 -34.69
N LYS A 296 14.42 31.12 -35.99
CA LYS A 296 15.76 30.76 -36.48
C LYS A 296 16.85 31.69 -35.93
N GLU A 297 16.61 33.00 -36.00
CA GLU A 297 17.54 34.01 -35.50
C GLU A 297 17.77 33.86 -33.98
N ASP A 298 16.72 33.53 -33.23
CA ASP A 298 16.79 33.31 -31.78
C ASP A 298 17.57 32.03 -31.42
N ARG A 299 17.38 30.94 -32.16
CA ARG A 299 18.14 29.68 -31.97
C ARG A 299 19.62 29.88 -32.30
N GLU A 300 19.94 30.65 -33.34
CA GLU A 300 21.32 31.02 -33.67
C GLU A 300 21.95 31.88 -32.56
N ARG A 301 21.21 32.85 -31.99
CA ARG A 301 21.65 33.64 -30.82
C ARG A 301 21.89 32.75 -29.60
N ALA A 302 20.98 31.82 -29.29
CA ALA A 302 21.13 30.88 -28.18
C ALA A 302 22.34 29.94 -28.37
N GLN A 303 22.59 29.43 -29.59
CA GLN A 303 23.79 28.64 -29.91
C GLN A 303 25.08 29.43 -29.71
N GLN A 304 25.12 30.71 -30.10
CA GLN A 304 26.26 31.59 -29.85
C GLN A 304 26.49 31.81 -28.35
N THR A 305 25.42 32.02 -27.57
CA THR A 305 25.52 32.16 -26.10
C THR A 305 26.06 30.87 -25.44
N LEU A 306 25.59 29.70 -25.87
CA LEU A 306 26.11 28.40 -25.39
C LEU A 306 27.60 28.23 -25.73
N GLU A 307 28.03 28.65 -26.92
CA GLU A 307 29.44 28.60 -27.31
C GLU A 307 30.31 29.59 -26.52
N GLU A 308 29.79 30.77 -26.17
CA GLU A 308 30.48 31.69 -25.25
C GLU A 308 30.57 31.13 -23.83
N ALA A 309 29.51 30.52 -23.33
CA ALA A 309 29.48 29.85 -22.02
C ALA A 309 30.43 28.63 -21.99
N GLU A 310 30.49 27.83 -23.06
CA GLU A 310 31.46 26.74 -23.27
C GLU A 310 32.90 27.26 -23.20
N LYS A 311 33.21 28.35 -23.94
CA LYS A 311 34.54 28.98 -23.94
C LYS A 311 34.90 29.55 -22.57
N ALA A 312 33.95 30.19 -21.88
CA ALA A 312 34.13 30.70 -20.53
C ALA A 312 34.42 29.58 -19.51
N ALA A 313 33.64 28.48 -19.57
CA ALA A 313 33.87 27.29 -18.76
C ALA A 313 35.26 26.67 -19.01
N ARG A 314 35.70 26.55 -20.27
CA ARG A 314 37.06 26.08 -20.62
C ARG A 314 38.15 27.00 -20.08
N GLY A 315 38.01 28.31 -20.29
CA GLY A 315 39.00 29.31 -19.87
C GLY A 315 39.21 29.36 -18.35
N ALA A 316 38.17 29.01 -17.58
CA ALA A 316 38.20 28.92 -16.12
C ALA A 316 38.41 27.48 -15.59
N GLY A 317 38.80 26.52 -16.42
CA GLY A 317 39.19 25.16 -15.99
C GLY A 317 38.04 24.14 -15.81
N ALA A 318 36.79 24.55 -16.00
CA ALA A 318 35.60 23.68 -15.86
C ALA A 318 35.35 22.82 -17.12
N GLN A 319 36.28 21.90 -17.43
CA GLN A 319 36.19 21.08 -18.65
C GLN A 319 34.93 20.20 -18.73
N GLY A 320 34.39 19.73 -17.59
CA GLY A 320 33.14 18.95 -17.55
C GLY A 320 31.94 19.79 -17.99
N VAL A 321 31.76 20.96 -17.38
CA VAL A 321 30.71 21.94 -17.73
C VAL A 321 30.81 22.34 -19.20
N ALA A 322 32.02 22.59 -19.71
CA ALA A 322 32.22 22.92 -21.11
C ALA A 322 31.77 21.82 -22.08
N LYS A 323 32.04 20.54 -21.78
CA LYS A 323 31.58 19.42 -22.63
C LYS A 323 30.06 19.32 -22.65
N ALA A 324 29.41 19.45 -21.49
CA ALA A 324 27.96 19.44 -21.40
C ALA A 324 27.32 20.58 -22.22
N LEU A 325 27.88 21.80 -22.15
CA LEU A 325 27.42 22.94 -22.95
C LEU A 325 27.64 22.73 -24.46
N GLU A 326 28.75 22.10 -24.85
CA GLU A 326 28.99 21.71 -26.25
C GLU A 326 27.95 20.69 -26.75
N GLU A 327 27.59 19.71 -25.92
CA GLU A 327 26.56 18.70 -26.20
C GLU A 327 25.17 19.35 -26.30
N GLN A 328 24.80 20.25 -25.38
CA GLN A 328 23.56 21.01 -25.45
C GLN A 328 23.46 21.88 -26.72
N ARG A 329 24.55 22.55 -27.11
CA ARG A 329 24.59 23.33 -28.36
C ARG A 329 24.32 22.46 -29.59
N LYS A 330 24.94 21.28 -29.67
CA LYS A 330 24.69 20.31 -30.75
C LYS A 330 23.26 19.77 -30.75
N ARG A 331 22.69 19.52 -29.56
CA ARG A 331 21.30 19.05 -29.41
C ARG A 331 20.31 20.14 -29.84
N LEU A 332 20.51 21.38 -29.43
CA LEU A 332 19.73 22.55 -29.87
C LEU A 332 19.81 22.74 -31.39
N GLU A 333 20.99 22.55 -32.00
CA GLU A 333 21.15 22.59 -33.47
C GLU A 333 20.41 21.45 -34.17
N ALA A 334 20.47 20.22 -33.64
CA ALA A 334 19.77 19.07 -34.18
C ALA A 334 18.24 19.23 -34.10
N LEU A 335 17.72 19.59 -32.92
CA LEU A 335 16.29 19.90 -32.72
C LEU A 335 15.85 21.09 -33.60
N GLY A 336 16.71 22.09 -33.77
CA GLY A 336 16.43 23.23 -34.65
C GLY A 336 16.28 22.82 -36.12
N LYS A 337 17.10 21.87 -36.60
CA LYS A 337 16.95 21.27 -37.94
C LYS A 337 15.70 20.39 -38.04
N LYS A 338 15.33 19.66 -36.98
CA LYS A 338 14.05 18.92 -36.93
C LYS A 338 12.85 19.87 -37.06
N SER A 339 12.79 20.95 -36.29
CA SER A 339 11.66 21.89 -36.33
C SER A 339 11.61 22.73 -37.61
N GLU A 340 12.73 22.96 -38.30
CA GLU A 340 12.71 23.51 -39.67
C GLU A 340 12.10 22.54 -40.69
N LYS A 341 12.52 21.27 -40.70
CA LYS A 341 11.91 20.23 -41.57
C LYS A 341 10.41 20.09 -41.33
N LEU A 342 9.96 20.07 -40.06
CA LEU A 342 8.54 19.99 -39.73
C LEU A 342 7.75 21.21 -40.21
N LYS A 343 8.33 22.42 -40.16
CA LYS A 343 7.73 23.63 -40.74
C LYS A 343 7.68 23.58 -42.26
N GLU A 344 8.68 23.01 -42.94
CA GLU A 344 8.67 22.80 -44.40
C GLU A 344 7.62 21.77 -44.81
N LEU A 345 7.53 20.63 -44.10
CA LEU A 345 6.51 19.60 -44.30
C LEU A 345 5.09 20.17 -44.06
N ALA A 346 4.88 20.89 -42.95
CA ALA A 346 3.62 21.56 -42.65
C ALA A 346 3.26 22.64 -43.70
N LYS A 347 4.25 23.30 -44.31
CA LYS A 347 4.02 24.25 -45.42
C LYS A 347 3.67 23.54 -46.73
N ALA A 348 4.31 22.41 -47.04
CA ALA A 348 4.01 21.59 -48.21
C ALA A 348 2.63 20.92 -48.13
N LEU A 349 2.17 20.60 -46.91
CA LEU A 349 0.84 20.04 -46.64
C LEU A 349 -0.23 21.12 -46.38
N GLY A 350 0.17 22.33 -45.99
CA GLY A 350 -0.69 23.38 -45.41
C GLY A 350 -1.62 24.12 -46.38
N GLU A 351 -1.47 23.93 -47.69
CA GLU A 351 -2.49 24.32 -48.68
C GLU A 351 -3.66 23.32 -48.74
N GLY A 352 -3.49 22.11 -48.19
CA GLY A 352 -4.49 21.04 -48.14
C GLY A 352 -5.15 20.80 -46.79
N LEU A 353 -4.43 20.93 -45.66
CA LEU A 353 -5.02 20.76 -44.32
C LEU A 353 -5.80 22.00 -43.86
N GLY A 354 -7.03 21.78 -43.39
CA GLY A 354 -7.83 22.78 -42.67
C GLY A 354 -7.22 23.15 -41.30
N GLU A 355 -7.80 24.15 -40.64
CA GLU A 355 -7.30 24.67 -39.36
C GLU A 355 -7.19 23.60 -38.27
N GLU A 356 -8.13 22.66 -38.20
CA GLU A 356 -8.08 21.52 -37.27
C GLU A 356 -6.85 20.62 -37.51
N GLY A 357 -6.46 20.41 -38.77
CA GLY A 357 -5.28 19.65 -39.12
C GLY A 357 -3.97 20.34 -38.72
N LYS A 358 -3.94 21.68 -38.78
CA LYS A 358 -2.83 22.50 -38.27
C LYS A 358 -2.77 22.46 -36.75
N GLN A 359 -3.93 22.46 -36.10
CA GLN A 359 -4.05 22.34 -34.64
C GLN A 359 -3.61 20.95 -34.16
N ALA A 360 -4.04 19.88 -34.81
CA ALA A 360 -3.60 18.51 -34.51
C ALA A 360 -2.07 18.34 -34.67
N LEU A 361 -1.46 18.87 -35.74
CA LEU A 361 0.01 18.90 -35.90
C LEU A 361 0.72 19.65 -34.76
N LYS A 362 0.12 20.74 -34.29
CA LYS A 362 0.65 21.55 -33.18
C LYS A 362 0.53 20.84 -31.84
N ASP A 363 -0.54 20.11 -31.60
CA ASP A 363 -0.76 19.37 -30.37
C ASP A 363 0.07 18.07 -30.35
N LEU A 364 0.24 17.41 -31.50
CA LEU A 364 1.18 16.28 -31.66
C LEU A 364 2.62 16.68 -31.31
N SER A 365 3.05 17.89 -31.70
CA SER A 365 4.38 18.44 -31.37
C SER A 365 4.60 18.79 -29.89
N GLN A 366 3.57 18.67 -29.05
CA GLN A 366 3.64 18.96 -27.61
C GLN A 366 3.57 17.70 -26.71
N VAL A 367 3.19 16.54 -27.26
CA VAL A 367 2.77 15.37 -26.45
C VAL A 367 3.57 14.09 -26.74
N GLY A 368 4.21 13.94 -27.90
CA GLY A 368 4.98 12.74 -28.26
C GLY A 368 6.49 12.83 -28.01
N ASP A 369 7.15 11.68 -27.96
CA ASP A 369 8.62 11.60 -27.91
C ASP A 369 9.25 12.13 -29.23
N PRO A 370 10.29 12.97 -29.17
CA PRO A 370 10.88 13.62 -30.36
C PRO A 370 11.65 12.67 -31.30
N GLU A 371 11.92 11.42 -30.92
CA GLU A 371 12.46 10.39 -31.82
C GLU A 371 11.33 9.67 -32.58
N ASP A 372 10.29 9.22 -31.87
CA ASP A 372 9.14 8.54 -32.47
C ASP A 372 8.38 9.44 -33.46
N LEU A 373 8.19 10.71 -33.11
CA LEU A 373 7.62 11.73 -34.01
C LEU A 373 8.48 11.95 -35.28
N GLN A 374 9.80 11.79 -35.19
CA GLN A 374 10.67 11.89 -36.36
C GLN A 374 10.52 10.67 -37.27
N GLN A 375 10.50 9.46 -36.71
CA GLN A 375 10.31 8.23 -37.47
C GLN A 375 8.94 8.23 -38.19
N LEU A 376 7.90 8.70 -37.51
CA LEU A 376 6.57 8.90 -38.08
C LEU A 376 6.59 9.94 -39.23
N ALA A 377 7.22 11.09 -39.03
CA ALA A 377 7.28 12.13 -40.07
C ALA A 377 8.08 11.69 -41.31
N GLU A 378 9.24 11.05 -41.14
CA GLU A 378 10.08 10.57 -42.25
C GLU A 378 9.43 9.40 -43.00
N SER A 379 8.73 8.50 -42.31
CA SER A 379 7.99 7.40 -42.95
C SER A 379 6.75 7.89 -43.71
N MET A 380 6.00 8.85 -43.15
CA MET A 380 4.89 9.51 -43.85
C MET A 380 5.37 10.30 -45.07
N GLU A 381 6.46 11.08 -44.96
CA GLU A 381 7.05 11.78 -46.11
C GLU A 381 7.43 10.78 -47.21
N LYS A 382 8.09 9.68 -46.84
CA LYS A 382 8.51 8.63 -47.78
C LYS A 382 7.31 7.94 -48.44
N ALA A 383 6.23 7.66 -47.70
CA ALA A 383 4.98 7.12 -48.27
C ALA A 383 4.34 8.11 -49.27
N LEU A 384 4.19 9.38 -48.87
CA LEU A 384 3.60 10.45 -49.71
C LEU A 384 4.46 10.77 -50.94
N SER A 385 5.79 10.68 -50.85
CA SER A 385 6.71 10.86 -51.97
C SER A 385 6.46 9.85 -53.10
N GLY A 386 5.96 8.66 -52.73
CA GLY A 386 5.63 7.59 -53.66
C GLY A 386 4.31 7.78 -54.42
N LEU A 387 3.50 8.79 -54.05
CA LEU A 387 2.25 9.14 -54.73
C LEU A 387 2.51 10.22 -55.80
N SER A 388 1.78 10.16 -56.91
CA SER A 388 1.78 11.23 -57.92
C SER A 388 1.21 12.54 -57.37
N ALA A 389 1.46 13.65 -58.07
CA ALA A 389 0.90 14.95 -57.70
C ALA A 389 -0.64 14.97 -57.76
N GLU A 390 -1.25 14.20 -58.67
CA GLU A 390 -2.70 14.06 -58.78
C GLU A 390 -3.27 13.23 -57.62
N GLU A 391 -2.64 12.08 -57.28
CA GLU A 391 -3.05 11.26 -56.13
C GLU A 391 -2.92 12.03 -54.81
N ARG A 392 -1.86 12.83 -54.62
CA ARG A 392 -1.72 13.69 -53.43
C ARG A 392 -2.81 14.76 -53.36
N LYS A 393 -3.19 15.35 -54.49
CA LYS A 393 -4.28 16.34 -54.56
C LYS A 393 -5.64 15.70 -54.28
N GLN A 394 -5.91 14.52 -54.84
CA GLN A 394 -7.13 13.75 -54.58
C GLN A 394 -7.21 13.29 -53.12
N LEU A 395 -6.11 12.82 -52.54
CA LEU A 395 -6.03 12.46 -51.12
C LEU A 395 -6.34 13.68 -50.22
N ALA A 396 -5.74 14.84 -50.48
CA ALA A 396 -6.02 16.06 -49.72
C ALA A 396 -7.48 16.50 -49.85
N GLU A 397 -8.07 16.41 -51.06
CA GLU A 397 -9.47 16.75 -51.30
C GLU A 397 -10.44 15.74 -50.63
N ASN A 398 -10.10 14.45 -50.62
CA ASN A 398 -10.88 13.40 -49.94
C ASN A 398 -10.78 13.52 -48.42
N MET A 399 -9.59 13.75 -47.85
CA MET A 399 -9.41 13.99 -46.42
C MET A 399 -10.14 15.26 -45.96
N LYS A 400 -10.07 16.35 -46.73
CA LYS A 400 -10.82 17.58 -46.46
C LYS A 400 -12.34 17.31 -46.42
N ARG A 401 -12.86 16.58 -47.41
CA ARG A 401 -14.29 16.19 -47.44
C ARG A 401 -14.67 15.23 -46.32
N GLN A 402 -13.76 14.37 -45.87
CA GLN A 402 -14.00 13.47 -44.75
C GLN A 402 -14.07 14.22 -43.41
N ALA A 403 -13.25 15.26 -43.24
CA ALA A 403 -13.39 16.21 -42.12
C ALA A 403 -14.71 16.98 -42.21
N GLU A 404 -15.05 17.57 -43.37
CA GLU A 404 -16.31 18.29 -43.60
C GLU A 404 -17.57 17.41 -43.45
N ALA A 405 -17.47 16.10 -43.69
CA ALA A 405 -18.58 15.15 -43.56
C ALA A 405 -18.66 14.47 -42.17
N SER A 406 -17.68 14.70 -41.30
CA SER A 406 -17.73 14.24 -39.91
C SER A 406 -18.53 15.28 -39.09
N PRO A 407 -19.54 14.88 -38.31
CA PRO A 407 -20.35 15.83 -37.55
C PRO A 407 -19.51 16.53 -36.48
N GLU A 408 -19.45 17.87 -36.54
CA GLU A 408 -18.77 18.72 -35.56
C GLU A 408 -19.20 18.34 -34.13
N GLY A 409 -18.22 18.02 -33.26
CA GLY A 409 -18.45 17.91 -31.82
C GLY A 409 -18.40 16.51 -31.20
N ALA A 410 -17.95 15.47 -31.90
CA ALA A 410 -17.50 14.24 -31.25
C ALA A 410 -16.01 14.35 -30.88
N PRO A 411 -15.63 14.52 -29.59
CA PRO A 411 -14.24 14.40 -29.17
C PRO A 411 -13.84 12.92 -29.26
N GLY A 412 -13.28 12.52 -30.40
CA GLY A 412 -12.53 11.28 -30.47
C GLY A 412 -11.32 11.41 -29.56
N GLU A 413 -11.16 10.49 -28.61
CA GLU A 413 -9.86 10.29 -27.98
C GLU A 413 -8.86 9.96 -29.10
N GLY A 414 -7.81 10.77 -29.21
CA GLY A 414 -6.74 10.53 -30.17
C GLY A 414 -6.03 9.20 -29.88
N PRO A 415 -5.29 8.63 -30.85
CA PRO A 415 -4.51 7.42 -30.60
C PRO A 415 -3.63 7.62 -29.36
N SER A 416 -3.63 6.63 -28.49
CA SER A 416 -2.84 6.64 -27.26
C SER A 416 -1.33 6.68 -27.58
N PRO A 417 -0.48 7.12 -26.63
CA PRO A 417 0.97 7.13 -26.84
C PRO A 417 1.54 5.77 -27.23
N GLU A 418 0.99 4.67 -26.69
CA GLU A 418 1.37 3.29 -27.04
C GLU A 418 0.96 2.95 -28.49
N GLU A 419 -0.26 3.29 -28.92
CA GLU A 419 -0.70 3.09 -30.31
C GLU A 419 0.08 3.96 -31.30
N MET A 420 0.51 5.16 -30.90
CA MET A 420 1.39 6.01 -31.73
C MET A 420 2.79 5.42 -31.86
N GLN A 421 3.34 4.79 -30.81
CA GLN A 421 4.63 4.11 -30.84
C GLN A 421 4.57 2.82 -31.68
N ASP A 422 3.56 1.97 -31.49
CA ASP A 422 3.32 0.77 -32.32
C ASP A 422 3.16 1.12 -33.82
N LEU A 423 2.54 2.26 -34.12
CA LEU A 423 2.36 2.76 -35.48
C LEU A 423 3.66 3.35 -36.04
N ALA A 424 4.47 4.03 -35.23
CA ALA A 424 5.82 4.46 -35.62
C ALA A 424 6.74 3.26 -35.93
N ASP A 425 6.75 2.23 -35.08
CA ASP A 425 7.53 1.00 -35.27
C ASP A 425 7.12 0.24 -36.54
N GLN A 426 5.81 0.11 -36.81
CA GLN A 426 5.32 -0.48 -38.05
C GLN A 426 5.80 0.33 -39.27
N LEU A 427 5.72 1.65 -39.22
CA LEU A 427 6.13 2.55 -40.29
C LEU A 427 7.65 2.74 -40.42
N ALA A 428 8.46 2.34 -39.43
CA ALA A 428 9.90 2.23 -39.57
C ALA A 428 10.29 1.09 -40.55
N THR A 429 9.43 0.08 -40.72
CA THR A 429 9.67 -1.03 -41.65
C THR A 429 9.36 -0.66 -43.11
N PRO A 430 10.12 -1.16 -44.10
CA PRO A 430 9.82 -0.93 -45.51
C PRO A 430 8.48 -1.53 -45.95
N GLU A 431 8.00 -2.56 -45.24
CA GLU A 431 6.69 -3.19 -45.49
C GLU A 431 5.54 -2.30 -45.00
N GLY A 432 5.64 -1.73 -43.79
CA GLY A 432 4.67 -0.77 -43.27
C GLY A 432 4.56 0.50 -44.12
N ILE A 433 5.68 1.04 -44.61
CA ILE A 433 5.68 2.18 -45.56
C ILE A 433 4.98 1.81 -46.87
N ALA A 434 5.15 0.58 -47.36
CA ALA A 434 4.46 0.11 -48.56
C ALA A 434 2.95 -0.08 -48.33
N GLN A 435 2.56 -0.61 -47.17
CA GLN A 435 1.16 -0.75 -46.77
C GLN A 435 0.47 0.62 -46.60
N LEU A 436 1.09 1.56 -45.88
CA LEU A 436 0.58 2.92 -45.73
C LEU A 436 0.47 3.62 -47.09
N LYS A 437 1.48 3.50 -47.95
CA LYS A 437 1.42 4.06 -49.31
C LYS A 437 0.23 3.50 -50.10
N GLU A 438 -0.02 2.21 -50.02
CA GLU A 438 -1.13 1.57 -50.74
C GLU A 438 -2.50 1.98 -50.14
N GLN A 439 -2.62 2.10 -48.82
CA GLN A 439 -3.82 2.66 -48.16
C GLN A 439 -4.06 4.12 -48.58
N LEU A 440 -3.04 4.98 -48.55
CA LEU A 440 -3.13 6.37 -49.01
C LEU A 440 -3.52 6.46 -50.49
N ARG A 441 -3.03 5.52 -51.31
CA ARG A 441 -3.40 5.40 -52.72
C ARG A 441 -4.85 4.98 -52.91
N GLN A 442 -5.33 4.02 -52.13
CA GLN A 442 -6.73 3.59 -52.13
C GLN A 442 -7.65 4.72 -51.66
N MET A 443 -7.27 5.48 -50.62
CA MET A 443 -8.01 6.66 -50.17
C MET A 443 -8.02 7.80 -51.19
N ALA A 444 -6.97 7.95 -52.02
CA ALA A 444 -6.95 8.89 -53.14
C ALA A 444 -7.88 8.44 -54.29
N GLN A 445 -7.95 7.13 -54.56
CA GLN A 445 -8.76 6.54 -55.63
C GLN A 445 -10.22 6.25 -55.23
N ALA A 446 -10.54 6.25 -53.93
CA ALA A 446 -11.88 6.03 -53.44
C ALA A 446 -12.86 7.07 -54.02
N PRO A 447 -13.98 6.64 -54.63
CA PRO A 447 -14.95 7.55 -55.18
C PRO A 447 -15.60 8.37 -54.06
N PRO A 448 -15.97 9.64 -54.32
CA PRO A 448 -16.40 10.55 -53.26
C PRO A 448 -17.67 10.04 -52.55
N PRO A 449 -17.78 10.26 -51.22
CA PRO A 449 -19.02 9.97 -50.49
C PRO A 449 -20.18 10.78 -51.10
N GLY A 450 -21.30 10.10 -51.39
CA GLY A 450 -22.41 10.64 -52.17
C GLY A 450 -22.43 10.20 -53.65
N SER A 451 -21.40 9.49 -54.12
CA SER A 451 -21.55 8.64 -55.31
C SER A 451 -22.41 7.42 -54.95
N GLY A 452 -23.43 7.11 -55.77
CA GLY A 452 -24.40 6.03 -55.52
C GLY A 452 -23.85 4.60 -55.60
N GLU A 453 -22.53 4.44 -55.51
CA GLU A 453 -21.78 3.19 -55.46
C GLU A 453 -21.11 3.03 -54.08
N GLY A 454 -20.58 4.11 -53.50
CA GLY A 454 -20.10 4.13 -52.11
C GLY A 454 -21.20 3.92 -51.06
N GLU A 455 -22.40 4.46 -51.30
CA GLU A 455 -23.58 4.13 -50.46
C GLU A 455 -23.98 2.65 -50.57
N ARG A 456 -23.73 2.01 -51.72
CA ARG A 456 -23.98 0.58 -51.93
C ARG A 456 -22.95 -0.30 -51.22
N GLN A 457 -21.67 0.07 -51.20
CA GLN A 457 -20.66 -0.64 -50.40
C GLN A 457 -20.91 -0.49 -48.90
N LYS A 458 -21.18 0.73 -48.40
CA LYS A 458 -21.47 0.97 -46.98
C LYS A 458 -22.74 0.25 -46.50
N GLY A 459 -23.73 0.10 -47.39
CA GLY A 459 -24.93 -0.71 -47.14
C GLY A 459 -24.69 -2.24 -47.17
N LEU A 460 -23.63 -2.71 -47.83
CA LEU A 460 -23.25 -4.13 -47.86
C LEU A 460 -22.41 -4.52 -46.63
N GLU A 461 -21.47 -3.69 -46.20
CA GLU A 461 -20.68 -3.93 -44.98
C GLU A 461 -21.57 -3.94 -43.72
N GLY A 462 -22.48 -2.96 -43.59
CA GLY A 462 -23.42 -2.94 -42.45
C GLY A 462 -24.42 -4.11 -42.45
N ALA A 463 -24.74 -4.68 -43.62
CA ALA A 463 -25.51 -5.92 -43.70
C ALA A 463 -24.69 -7.16 -43.28
N GLN A 464 -23.38 -7.12 -43.49
CA GLN A 464 -22.46 -8.21 -43.14
C GLN A 464 -22.19 -8.25 -41.63
N GLU A 465 -21.91 -7.09 -41.00
CA GLU A 465 -21.84 -6.97 -39.53
C GLU A 465 -23.14 -7.39 -38.84
N GLY A 466 -24.30 -7.01 -39.39
CA GLY A 466 -25.61 -7.39 -38.88
C GLY A 466 -25.90 -8.91 -38.89
N THR A 467 -25.19 -9.68 -39.71
CA THR A 467 -25.34 -11.15 -39.79
C THR A 467 -24.41 -11.92 -38.86
N GLY A 468 -23.21 -11.40 -38.55
CA GLY A 468 -22.25 -12.05 -37.65
C GLY A 468 -22.71 -12.16 -36.20
N GLY A 469 -23.59 -11.28 -35.74
CA GLY A 469 -24.09 -11.24 -34.35
C GLY A 469 -25.04 -12.39 -33.95
N LEU A 470 -25.57 -13.16 -34.91
CA LEU A 470 -26.57 -14.21 -34.63
C LEU A 470 -25.99 -15.63 -34.56
N GLU A 471 -24.79 -15.87 -35.08
CA GLU A 471 -24.16 -17.21 -35.05
C GLU A 471 -23.56 -17.54 -33.67
N GLY A 472 -23.19 -16.51 -32.89
CA GLY A 472 -22.65 -16.67 -31.52
C GLY A 472 -23.67 -17.07 -30.43
N GLN A 473 -24.98 -17.05 -30.71
CA GLN A 473 -26.02 -17.32 -29.70
C GLN A 473 -26.74 -18.68 -29.82
N LEU A 474 -26.39 -19.52 -30.80
CA LEU A 474 -27.02 -20.84 -31.00
C LEU A 474 -26.07 -22.04 -30.74
N GLY A 475 -24.84 -21.79 -30.27
CA GLY A 475 -23.77 -22.78 -30.08
C GLY A 475 -23.48 -23.23 -28.64
N GLY A 476 -24.46 -23.86 -27.97
CA GLY A 476 -24.27 -24.88 -26.91
C GLY A 476 -23.21 -24.74 -25.78
N GLN A 477 -23.73 -24.60 -24.54
CA GLN A 477 -23.12 -25.00 -23.25
C GLN A 477 -21.87 -24.26 -22.71
N ALA A 478 -22.14 -23.36 -21.75
CA ALA A 478 -21.22 -23.02 -20.67
C ALA A 478 -21.72 -23.59 -19.32
N MET A 479 -20.79 -23.97 -18.43
CA MET A 479 -21.03 -24.30 -17.02
C MET A 479 -19.92 -23.66 -16.15
N PRO A 480 -20.15 -23.40 -14.85
CA PRO A 480 -19.91 -22.05 -14.34
C PRO A 480 -18.75 -21.92 -13.32
N LEU A 481 -18.29 -20.68 -13.14
CA LEU A 481 -17.59 -20.24 -11.93
C LEU A 481 -18.23 -18.95 -11.37
N PRO A 482 -18.21 -18.72 -10.05
CA PRO A 482 -19.14 -17.81 -9.38
C PRO A 482 -18.68 -16.35 -9.31
N MET A 483 -19.62 -15.42 -9.52
CA MET A 483 -19.46 -13.99 -9.24
C MET A 483 -19.62 -13.68 -7.73
N ALA A 484 -18.75 -12.80 -7.22
CA ALA A 484 -18.98 -12.09 -5.96
C ALA A 484 -19.90 -10.86 -6.20
N GLY A 485 -20.69 -10.50 -5.18
CA GLY A 485 -21.84 -9.60 -5.37
C GLY A 485 -21.53 -8.11 -5.51
N ALA A 486 -22.34 -7.44 -6.34
CA ALA A 486 -22.34 -5.99 -6.49
C ALA A 486 -23.11 -5.26 -5.38
N SER A 487 -22.64 -4.08 -5.01
CA SER A 487 -23.35 -3.11 -4.17
C SER A 487 -24.48 -2.41 -4.96
N GLY A 488 -25.67 -2.33 -4.37
CA GLY A 488 -26.84 -1.71 -5.01
C GLY A 488 -26.89 -0.18 -4.89
N GLN A 489 -27.62 0.46 -5.81
CA GLN A 489 -27.89 1.89 -5.84
C GLN A 489 -29.40 2.17 -6.01
N ASN A 490 -29.82 3.34 -5.52
CA ASN A 490 -31.11 4.03 -5.69
C ASN A 490 -32.35 3.56 -4.91
N GLY A 491 -32.81 4.49 -4.06
CA GLY A 491 -34.21 4.72 -3.73
C GLY A 491 -34.40 6.23 -3.48
N SER A 492 -35.32 6.88 -4.20
CA SER A 492 -35.49 8.34 -4.21
C SER A 492 -36.89 8.78 -3.80
N GLN A 493 -36.97 9.70 -2.83
CA GLN A 493 -38.09 10.55 -2.40
C GLN A 493 -37.54 11.42 -1.24
N GLY A 494 -37.86 12.68 -1.01
CA GLY A 494 -38.74 13.65 -1.68
C GLY A 494 -39.09 14.72 -0.64
N GLY A 495 -38.79 16.01 -0.86
CA GLY A 495 -38.96 17.05 0.17
C GLY A 495 -38.71 18.47 -0.33
N GLN A 496 -39.64 19.39 -0.03
CA GLN A 496 -39.86 20.66 -0.72
C GLN A 496 -39.88 21.86 0.23
N GLN A 497 -39.06 22.89 -0.02
CA GLN A 497 -39.22 24.35 0.27
C GLN A 497 -37.87 25.03 -0.04
N GLY A 498 -37.75 26.13 -0.80
CA GLY A 498 -38.24 27.50 -0.51
C GLY A 498 -37.15 28.26 0.27
N SER A 499 -36.60 29.43 -0.13
CA SER A 499 -37.10 30.52 -0.99
C SER A 499 -35.98 31.37 -1.66
N GLN A 500 -36.40 32.36 -2.47
CA GLN A 500 -35.63 33.51 -3.04
C GLN A 500 -34.61 34.14 -2.05
N GLY A 501 -33.47 34.72 -2.45
CA GLY A 501 -33.24 35.86 -3.39
C GLY A 501 -33.12 37.18 -2.59
N GLY A 502 -32.33 38.22 -2.88
CA GLY A 502 -31.32 38.57 -3.88
C GLY A 502 -30.76 39.99 -3.55
N THR A 503 -29.69 40.40 -4.23
CA THR A 503 -29.23 41.80 -4.50
C THR A 503 -29.06 42.88 -3.40
N ASN A 504 -27.88 43.49 -3.40
CA ASN A 504 -27.54 44.93 -3.21
C ASN A 504 -28.16 45.79 -2.09
N GLY A 505 -27.26 46.44 -1.33
CA GLY A 505 -27.13 47.91 -1.42
C GLY A 505 -27.44 48.75 -0.18
N GLY A 506 -26.51 49.67 0.14
CA GLY A 506 -26.85 51.05 0.50
C GLY A 506 -27.31 51.37 1.94
N GLY A 507 -26.36 51.74 2.80
CA GLY A 507 -26.25 53.10 3.32
C GLY A 507 -27.32 53.71 4.27
N SER A 508 -26.83 54.01 5.49
CA SER A 508 -27.00 55.30 6.21
C SER A 508 -28.16 55.49 7.22
N SER A 509 -27.90 56.43 8.14
CA SER A 509 -28.68 56.89 9.31
C SER A 509 -28.85 55.91 10.48
N GLY A 510 -28.74 56.33 11.76
CA GLY A 510 -28.27 57.62 12.29
C GLY A 510 -28.56 57.81 13.80
N GLY A 511 -27.71 58.57 14.49
CA GLY A 511 -27.92 59.06 15.88
C GLY A 511 -27.49 58.10 17.01
N SER A 512 -27.00 58.56 18.17
CA SER A 512 -26.66 59.94 18.59
C SER A 512 -25.89 59.96 19.92
N GLY A 513 -24.86 60.80 20.04
CA GLY A 513 -24.45 61.38 21.34
C GLY A 513 -22.96 61.73 21.49
N LYS A 514 -22.62 63.03 21.29
CA LYS A 514 -21.96 63.97 22.23
C LYS A 514 -20.93 63.43 23.26
N ASP A 515 -19.80 64.08 23.54
CA ASP A 515 -19.47 65.53 23.51
C ASP A 515 -17.96 65.82 23.29
N GLN A 516 -17.63 67.05 22.85
CA GLN A 516 -16.36 67.83 23.02
C GLN A 516 -14.99 67.16 22.66
N GLY A 517 -14.04 67.70 21.88
CA GLY A 517 -13.81 69.04 21.28
C GLY A 517 -12.42 69.59 21.71
N GLY A 518 -11.49 70.04 20.85
CA GLY A 518 -11.47 70.24 19.39
C GLY A 518 -10.10 70.81 18.92
N ALA A 519 -10.10 71.64 17.87
CA ALA A 519 -8.95 72.41 17.32
C ALA A 519 -7.78 71.68 16.59
N THR A 520 -7.88 71.80 15.26
CA THR A 520 -6.98 71.76 14.08
C THR A 520 -5.52 72.33 14.22
N PRO A 521 -4.64 72.29 13.18
CA PRO A 521 -3.44 71.45 13.19
C PRO A 521 -2.09 72.22 13.01
N GLY A 522 -0.96 71.51 13.03
CA GLY A 522 0.35 72.07 12.67
C GLY A 522 1.36 71.03 12.15
N HIS A 523 1.94 71.29 10.98
CA HIS A 523 3.16 70.63 10.49
C HIS A 523 4.39 71.20 11.22
N SER A 524 5.39 70.36 11.48
CA SER A 524 6.78 70.81 11.59
C SER A 524 7.76 69.68 11.23
N GLU A 525 8.70 69.98 10.34
CA GLU A 525 9.81 69.12 9.98
C GLU A 525 10.92 69.12 11.06
N GLY A 526 11.76 68.07 11.04
CA GLY A 526 13.18 68.19 11.38
C GLY A 526 13.61 67.80 12.79
N GLY A 527 14.83 67.24 12.88
CA GLY A 527 15.66 67.36 14.08
C GLY A 527 16.28 66.09 14.69
N GLY A 528 17.22 65.44 13.98
CA GLY A 528 18.48 64.91 14.53
C GLY A 528 18.48 63.76 15.58
N PRO A 529 19.36 62.74 15.43
CA PRO A 529 19.58 61.75 16.48
C PRO A 529 20.37 62.35 17.66
N GLY A 530 19.74 62.48 18.82
CA GLY A 530 20.38 62.93 20.06
C GLY A 530 21.03 61.78 20.84
N SER A 531 22.36 61.81 20.97
CA SER A 531 23.10 60.92 21.87
C SER A 531 22.65 61.11 23.32
N HIS A 532 22.32 60.02 24.00
CA HIS A 532 21.95 60.03 25.41
C HIS A 532 22.80 59.02 26.20
N ASP A 533 23.95 59.49 26.70
CA ASP A 533 24.80 58.77 27.67
C ASP A 533 24.14 58.74 29.06
N GLY A 534 22.99 58.07 29.15
CA GLY A 534 22.21 57.90 30.38
C GLY A 534 22.41 56.53 31.01
N GLN A 535 23.47 56.33 31.80
CA GLN A 535 23.61 55.11 32.60
C GLN A 535 22.56 55.07 33.73
N THR A 536 21.59 54.17 33.62
CA THR A 536 20.64 53.86 34.70
C THR A 536 21.28 52.94 35.75
N GLY A 537 21.06 53.27 37.02
CA GLY A 537 21.71 52.59 38.15
C GLY A 537 21.27 51.13 38.32
N LYS A 538 22.24 50.23 38.50
CA LYS A 538 22.02 48.79 38.67
C LYS A 538 21.27 48.48 39.97
N VAL A 539 20.00 48.10 39.88
CA VAL A 539 19.18 47.69 41.03
C VAL A 539 19.61 46.30 41.52
N THR A 540 19.97 46.19 42.79
CA THR A 540 20.38 44.93 43.43
C THR A 540 19.17 44.07 43.80
N GLY A 541 18.71 43.25 42.86
CA GLY A 541 17.69 42.23 43.11
C GLY A 541 18.20 41.08 43.99
N GLY A 542 17.61 40.89 45.17
CA GLY A 542 17.85 39.73 46.03
C GLY A 542 16.96 38.53 45.68
N ASP A 543 17.37 37.33 46.11
CA ASP A 543 16.75 36.03 45.76
C ASP A 543 15.21 35.99 45.85
N LEU A 544 14.54 35.95 44.70
CA LEU A 544 13.09 35.75 44.59
C LEU A 544 12.69 34.30 44.91
N ARG A 545 12.52 33.98 46.21
CA ARG A 545 11.99 32.68 46.65
C ARG A 545 10.48 32.60 46.53
N ALA A 546 9.98 31.81 45.56
CA ALA A 546 8.56 31.53 45.38
C ALA A 546 7.93 30.86 46.62
N ARG A 547 7.00 31.54 47.30
CA ARG A 547 6.20 31.01 48.42
C ARG A 547 4.83 30.48 47.95
N ALA A 548 4.83 29.43 47.13
CA ALA A 548 3.59 28.74 46.76
C ALA A 548 3.16 27.75 47.87
N LYS A 549 2.21 28.14 48.73
CA LYS A 549 1.50 27.23 49.64
C LYS A 549 0.09 26.93 49.09
N ALA A 550 -0.02 25.99 48.16
CA ALA A 550 -1.29 25.43 47.70
C ALA A 550 -1.33 23.93 47.97
N ARG A 551 -2.47 23.41 48.44
CA ARG A 551 -2.68 21.96 48.57
C ARG A 551 -3.01 21.37 47.20
N MET A 552 -2.18 20.46 46.71
CA MET A 552 -2.46 19.74 45.46
C MET A 552 -3.76 18.94 45.56
N ASN A 553 -4.63 19.10 44.57
CA ASN A 553 -5.88 18.36 44.46
C ASN A 553 -5.59 16.96 43.88
N LYS A 554 -6.06 15.89 44.54
CA LYS A 554 -5.81 14.49 44.12
C LYS A 554 -6.82 13.99 43.06
N GLY A 555 -7.20 14.87 42.14
CA GLY A 555 -8.03 14.53 40.98
C GLY A 555 -7.22 13.90 39.85
N VAL A 556 -7.92 13.19 38.94
CA VAL A 556 -7.34 12.52 37.76
C VAL A 556 -6.52 13.54 36.93
N PRO A 557 -5.28 13.21 36.51
CA PRO A 557 -4.48 14.13 35.70
C PRO A 557 -5.13 14.36 34.33
N MET A 558 -5.17 15.62 33.89
CA MET A 558 -5.67 15.94 32.55
C MET A 558 -4.72 15.39 31.47
N PRO A 559 -5.24 14.86 30.35
CA PRO A 559 -4.41 14.35 29.27
C PRO A 559 -3.80 15.52 28.47
N GLY A 560 -2.55 15.85 28.79
CA GLY A 560 -1.72 16.80 28.04
C GLY A 560 -0.27 16.30 28.02
N MET A 561 0.42 16.48 26.90
CA MET A 561 1.79 15.97 26.72
C MET A 561 2.75 16.61 27.73
N VAL A 562 3.18 15.82 28.73
CA VAL A 562 4.27 16.21 29.62
C VAL A 562 5.58 15.95 28.90
N LEU A 563 6.16 17.01 28.30
CA LEU A 563 7.56 17.03 27.89
C LEU A 563 8.44 16.81 29.13
N GLY A 564 8.94 15.59 29.28
CA GLY A 564 9.58 15.12 30.51
C GLY A 564 10.92 15.81 30.78
N ARG A 565 10.92 16.79 31.68
CA ARG A 565 12.13 17.14 32.43
C ARG A 565 12.34 16.07 33.51
N THR A 566 13.45 15.35 33.43
CA THR A 566 13.85 14.36 34.45
C THR A 566 14.11 15.05 35.79
N ALA A 567 13.59 14.51 36.89
CA ALA A 567 13.96 14.95 38.23
C ALA A 567 15.43 14.59 38.51
N GLY A 568 16.26 15.61 38.74
CA GLY A 568 17.68 15.43 39.09
C GLY A 568 17.84 14.64 40.38
N ARG A 569 18.86 13.78 40.45
CA ARG A 569 19.16 13.01 41.66
C ARG A 569 19.79 13.93 42.72
N PRO A 570 19.47 13.77 44.02
CA PRO A 570 20.12 14.53 45.08
C PRO A 570 21.61 14.18 45.13
N GLY A 571 22.47 15.11 44.70
CA GLY A 571 23.92 14.93 44.66
C GLY A 571 24.60 15.40 43.37
N GLU A 572 23.86 15.62 42.27
CA GLU A 572 24.43 16.17 41.03
C GLU A 572 24.62 17.68 41.13
N SER A 573 25.86 18.13 41.40
CA SER A 573 26.26 19.52 41.18
C SER A 573 26.32 19.80 39.68
N ALA A 574 25.52 20.75 39.21
CA ALA A 574 25.48 21.16 37.81
C ALA A 574 26.82 21.79 37.38
N ASN A 575 27.69 20.98 36.76
CA ASN A 575 28.95 21.46 36.23
C ASN A 575 28.72 22.21 34.92
N VAL A 576 29.05 23.50 34.95
CA VAL A 576 29.13 24.43 33.82
C VAL A 576 29.94 23.84 32.68
N ARG A 577 29.28 23.54 31.55
CA ARG A 577 29.92 23.32 30.24
C ARG A 577 28.87 23.41 29.13
N GLY A 578 28.94 24.44 28.29
CA GLY A 578 28.01 24.56 27.14
C GLY A 578 27.80 25.95 26.54
N GLU A 579 28.32 27.04 27.12
CA GLU A 579 28.31 28.35 26.46
C GLU A 579 29.33 28.37 25.32
N GLY A 580 28.88 27.99 24.13
CA GLY A 580 29.75 27.83 22.95
C GLY A 580 29.02 27.81 21.61
N ALA A 581 27.80 28.35 21.53
CA ALA A 581 27.05 28.52 20.27
C ALA A 581 25.92 29.57 20.32
N LEU A 582 25.86 30.42 21.35
CA LEU A 582 24.88 31.51 21.45
C LEU A 582 25.65 32.82 21.69
N GLY A 583 25.52 33.75 20.75
CA GLY A 583 26.01 35.11 20.93
C GLY A 583 25.32 35.78 22.12
N VAL A 584 26.01 36.72 22.75
CA VAL A 584 25.52 37.44 23.93
C VAL A 584 24.28 38.25 23.57
N VAL A 585 23.09 37.71 23.85
CA VAL A 585 21.85 38.46 23.93
C VAL A 585 21.70 38.92 25.37
N GLY A 586 21.72 40.24 25.58
CA GLY A 586 21.57 40.82 26.91
C GLY A 586 20.17 40.58 27.49
N PRO A 587 19.99 40.66 28.82
CA PRO A 587 18.70 40.41 29.48
C PRO A 587 17.59 41.43 29.18
N ASP A 588 17.82 42.38 28.26
CA ASP A 588 16.95 43.52 27.97
C ASP A 588 16.18 43.41 26.63
N GLU A 589 16.32 42.31 25.87
CA GLU A 589 15.59 42.10 24.61
C GLU A 589 14.27 41.31 24.80
N VAL A 590 13.16 42.03 25.00
CA VAL A 590 11.79 41.49 24.90
C VAL A 590 11.36 41.32 23.42
N GLY A 591 12.23 40.73 22.60
CA GLY A 591 12.05 40.55 21.14
C GLY A 591 12.15 39.10 20.65
N ALA A 592 12.49 38.15 21.53
CA ALA A 592 12.74 36.76 21.16
C ALA A 592 11.47 35.91 20.88
N ILE A 593 10.26 36.45 21.08
CA ILE A 593 9.00 35.72 20.89
C ILE A 593 8.56 35.72 19.42
N ASP A 594 8.82 36.81 18.67
CA ASP A 594 8.30 36.98 17.30
C ASP A 594 8.95 36.09 16.25
N ARG A 595 10.08 35.44 16.57
CA ARG A 595 10.76 34.46 15.69
C ARG A 595 10.50 33.01 16.06
N SER A 596 9.56 32.74 16.97
CA SER A 596 9.14 31.37 17.29
C SER A 596 8.00 30.93 16.35
N GLU A 597 8.11 29.71 15.81
CA GLU A 597 7.04 29.03 15.05
C GLU A 597 5.90 28.56 15.97
N VAL A 598 5.38 29.48 16.78
CA VAL A 598 4.19 29.28 17.62
C VAL A 598 3.00 29.81 16.82
N PRO A 599 2.01 28.95 16.47
CA PRO A 599 0.80 29.38 15.76
C PRO A 599 0.12 30.57 16.45
N GLU A 600 -0.41 31.51 15.65
CA GLU A 600 -0.92 32.81 16.15
C GLU A 600 -1.97 32.66 17.25
N GLU A 601 -2.79 31.60 17.19
CA GLU A 601 -3.80 31.20 18.17
C GLU A 601 -3.26 31.13 19.62
N TYR A 602 -1.97 30.82 19.80
CA TYR A 602 -1.34 30.75 21.12
C TYR A 602 -0.75 32.08 21.61
N ARG A 603 -0.51 33.07 20.73
CA ARG A 603 0.09 34.36 21.13
C ARG A 603 -0.84 35.17 22.03
N GLU A 604 -2.13 35.24 21.73
CA GLU A 604 -3.11 35.97 22.55
C GLU A 604 -3.27 35.36 23.96
N GLN A 605 -3.23 34.03 24.05
CA GLN A 605 -3.47 33.32 25.29
C GLN A 605 -2.28 33.45 26.27
N VAL A 606 -1.05 33.49 25.76
CA VAL A 606 0.15 33.77 26.57
C VAL A 606 0.25 35.26 26.92
N GLY A 607 -0.06 36.17 25.98
CA GLY A 607 0.00 37.62 26.20
C GLY A 607 -0.84 38.11 27.39
N ARG A 608 -2.02 37.52 27.62
CA ARG A 608 -2.89 37.85 28.78
C ARG A 608 -2.31 37.48 30.14
N TYR A 609 -1.35 36.57 30.23
CA TYR A 609 -0.75 36.14 31.50
C TYR A 609 0.49 36.94 31.92
N PHE A 610 1.06 37.75 31.02
CA PHE A 610 2.33 38.46 31.24
C PHE A 610 2.24 39.99 31.13
N GLN A 611 1.05 40.57 31.09
CA GLN A 611 0.92 42.03 31.26
C GLN A 611 1.28 42.42 32.71
N PRO A 612 2.22 43.36 32.92
CA PRO A 612 2.46 43.94 34.23
C PRO A 612 1.27 44.81 34.66
N LYS A 613 1.10 44.96 35.98
CA LYS A 613 0.22 45.95 36.60
C LYS A 613 1.00 47.18 37.03
#